data_AF-A0A1W0WKY6-F1
#
_entry.id   AF-A0A1W0WKY6-F1
#
_cell.length_a   1.000
_cell.length_b   1.000
_cell.length_c   1.000
_cell.angle_alpha   90.00
_cell.angle_beta   90.00
_cell.angle_gamma   90.00
#
_symmetry.space_group_name_H-M   'P 1'
#
loop_
_entity.id
_entity.type
_entity.pdbx_description
1 polymer ?
#
loop_
_entity_poly.entity_id
_entity_poly.type
_entity_poly.pdbx_seq_one_letter_code
_entity_poly.pdbx_strand_id
1 'polypeptide(L)'
;MGSSRASEIREVQAGYSRPDQGVLEGSPQRSKTIWGWVVVFVLLALLAVLLIGLWVGNSGGGEWGNTMRPNLMFNLHPLFMVLGFILIVGHTNLIYRFWPDANITALRIAHATLQLSGWLLMVLGVYAVGFSKDYSSKKPSHFVSVHSWIGLIVLIVMTLQWLCGFFGLLVPGCHGERRAAYRLTHVFTGNVIFLLGCAEILIGIDQLKPTASTNTLALTVAAYAILGGYLLSTNKFSKGRPDPDAAADRGEREPLTRQSGQAIYT
;
A
#
# COMPACT_ATOMS: atom_id res chain seq x y z
N MET A 1 42.35 22.70 31.16
CA MET A 1 40.87 22.82 31.24
C MET A 1 40.19 22.15 30.04
N GLY A 2 40.25 20.82 29.91
CA GLY A 2 39.68 20.12 28.73
C GLY A 2 39.08 18.74 28.98
N SER A 3 39.13 18.24 30.22
CA SER A 3 38.68 16.87 30.55
C SER A 3 37.22 16.77 31.01
N SER A 4 36.64 17.85 31.56
CA SER A 4 35.29 17.82 32.17
C SER A 4 34.16 17.75 31.14
N ARG A 5 34.34 18.38 29.98
CA ARG A 5 33.29 18.45 28.95
C ARG A 5 33.17 17.14 28.16
N ALA A 6 34.26 16.40 28.04
CA ALA A 6 34.29 15.09 27.38
C ALA A 6 33.68 13.98 28.27
N SER A 7 33.81 14.09 29.60
CA SER A 7 33.15 13.19 30.53
C SER A 7 31.64 13.45 30.61
N GLU A 8 31.21 14.71 30.62
CA GLU A 8 29.78 15.06 30.58
C GLU A 8 29.10 14.59 29.28
N ILE A 9 29.75 14.73 28.12
CA ILE A 9 29.21 14.23 26.85
C ILE A 9 29.08 12.69 26.86
N ARG A 10 30.03 11.98 27.49
CA ARG A 10 29.97 10.52 27.64
C ARG A 10 28.88 10.07 28.60
N GLU A 11 28.64 10.79 29.69
CA GLU A 11 27.52 10.52 30.61
C GLU A 11 26.15 10.79 29.97
N VAL A 12 26.02 11.87 29.20
CA VAL A 12 24.79 12.18 28.46
C VAL A 12 24.52 11.15 27.36
N GLN A 13 25.57 10.63 26.69
CA GLN A 13 25.43 9.54 25.72
C GLN A 13 25.15 8.17 26.37
N ALA A 14 25.69 7.90 27.57
CA ALA A 14 25.41 6.68 28.33
C ALA A 14 23.99 6.67 28.92
N GLY A 15 23.49 7.83 29.36
CA GLY A 15 22.11 8.04 29.82
C GLY A 15 21.05 7.98 28.71
N TYR A 16 21.47 8.14 27.44
CA TYR A 16 20.62 7.91 26.27
C TYR A 16 20.77 6.48 25.71
N SER A 17 20.94 5.50 26.59
CA SER A 17 20.63 4.12 26.23
C SER A 17 19.11 4.02 26.07
N ARG A 18 18.62 4.00 24.82
CA ARG A 18 17.19 3.85 24.49
C ARG A 18 16.53 2.79 25.38
N PRO A 19 15.60 3.17 26.27
CA PRO A 19 14.98 2.22 27.16
C PRO A 19 13.85 1.50 26.43
N ASP A 20 14.19 0.56 25.54
CA ASP A 20 13.25 -0.40 24.89
C ASP A 20 13.79 -1.14 23.63
N GLN A 21 15.10 -1.15 23.34
CA GLN A 21 15.65 -2.09 22.34
C GLN A 21 15.86 -3.52 22.88
N GLY A 22 15.35 -3.79 24.09
CA GLY A 22 15.21 -5.14 24.62
C GLY A 22 14.13 -5.90 23.87
N VAL A 23 14.54 -6.64 22.83
CA VAL A 23 14.08 -8.02 22.59
C VAL A 23 12.57 -8.22 22.76
N LEU A 24 11.78 -7.67 21.84
CA LEU A 24 10.61 -8.41 21.36
C LEU A 24 11.06 -9.27 20.17
N GLU A 25 12.01 -10.18 20.45
CA GLU A 25 12.07 -11.44 19.72
C GLU A 25 10.65 -11.99 19.65
N GLY A 26 10.21 -12.36 18.45
CA GLY A 26 8.81 -12.57 18.10
C GLY A 26 8.09 -13.50 19.07
N SER A 27 7.45 -12.92 20.08
CA SER A 27 6.64 -13.70 21.01
C SER A 27 5.45 -14.29 20.24
N PRO A 28 5.06 -15.56 20.49
CA PRO A 28 3.93 -16.19 19.82
C PRO A 28 2.63 -15.37 19.91
N GLN A 29 2.48 -14.60 20.98
CA GLN A 29 1.35 -13.70 21.22
C GLN A 29 1.30 -12.51 20.26
N ARG A 30 2.46 -11.95 19.89
CA ARG A 30 2.59 -10.87 18.88
C ARG A 30 2.16 -11.37 17.50
N SER A 31 2.55 -12.59 17.13
CA SER A 31 2.19 -13.24 15.86
C SER A 31 0.68 -13.53 15.77
N LYS A 32 0.07 -14.12 16.81
CA LYS A 32 -1.37 -14.43 16.78
C LYS A 32 -2.26 -13.18 16.64
N THR A 33 -1.87 -12.09 17.27
CA THR A 33 -2.67 -10.85 17.26
C THR A 33 -2.67 -10.16 15.89
N ILE A 34 -1.54 -10.11 15.18
CA ILE A 34 -1.50 -9.52 13.83
C ILE A 34 -2.36 -10.33 12.86
N TRP A 35 -2.24 -11.66 12.88
CA TRP A 35 -3.00 -12.53 11.97
C TRP A 35 -4.51 -12.40 12.17
N GLY A 36 -4.98 -12.21 13.41
CA GLY A 36 -6.39 -11.89 13.67
C GLY A 36 -6.86 -10.64 12.92
N TRP A 37 -6.11 -9.54 13.00
CA TRP A 37 -6.44 -8.30 12.28
C TRP A 37 -6.34 -8.45 10.76
N VAL A 38 -5.36 -9.21 10.27
CA VAL A 38 -5.22 -9.51 8.83
C VAL A 38 -6.43 -10.27 8.32
N VAL A 39 -6.90 -11.29 9.05
CA VAL A 39 -8.10 -12.05 8.68
C VAL A 39 -9.32 -11.12 8.62
N VAL A 40 -9.52 -10.26 9.62
CA VAL A 40 -10.62 -9.28 9.59
C VAL A 40 -10.51 -8.35 8.38
N PHE A 41 -9.31 -7.87 8.06
CA PHE A 41 -9.08 -6.99 6.91
C PHE A 41 -9.43 -7.67 5.57
N VAL A 42 -9.02 -8.94 5.40
CA VAL A 42 -9.37 -9.76 4.24
C VAL A 42 -10.88 -9.99 4.16
N LEU A 43 -11.53 -10.35 5.27
CA LEU A 43 -12.97 -10.57 5.31
C LEU A 43 -13.77 -9.32 4.95
N LEU A 44 -13.35 -8.14 5.41
CA LEU A 44 -13.97 -6.86 5.05
C LEU A 44 -13.88 -6.60 3.53
N ALA A 45 -12.74 -6.88 2.90
CA ALA A 45 -12.61 -6.71 1.46
C ALA A 45 -13.43 -7.74 0.67
N LEU A 46 -13.45 -9.00 1.09
CA LEU A 46 -14.29 -10.03 0.47
C LEU A 46 -15.77 -9.69 0.60
N LEU A 47 -16.18 -9.16 1.76
CA LEU A 47 -17.54 -8.65 1.96
C LEU A 47 -17.83 -7.47 1.04
N ALA A 48 -16.89 -6.54 0.85
CA ALA A 48 -17.05 -5.43 -0.09
C ALA A 48 -17.25 -5.93 -1.54
N VAL A 49 -16.44 -6.92 -1.97
CA VAL A 49 -16.56 -7.57 -3.29
C VAL A 49 -17.92 -8.25 -3.45
N LEU A 50 -18.38 -8.99 -2.43
CA LEU A 50 -19.69 -9.62 -2.43
C LEU A 50 -20.82 -8.58 -2.56
N LEU A 51 -20.79 -7.53 -1.74
CA LEU A 51 -21.83 -6.51 -1.69
C LEU A 51 -21.92 -5.71 -3.00
N ILE A 52 -20.78 -5.33 -3.59
CA ILE A 52 -20.80 -4.68 -4.91
C ILE A 52 -21.25 -5.64 -6.01
N GLY A 53 -20.87 -6.92 -5.95
CA GLY A 53 -21.33 -7.95 -6.87
C GLY A 53 -22.85 -8.16 -6.82
N LEU A 54 -23.42 -8.20 -5.61
CA LEU A 54 -24.87 -8.25 -5.40
C LEU A 54 -25.57 -7.00 -5.95
N TRP A 55 -24.98 -5.81 -5.74
CA TRP A 55 -25.52 -4.58 -6.31
C TRP A 55 -25.48 -4.59 -7.84
N VAL A 56 -24.38 -5.04 -8.45
CA VAL A 56 -24.25 -5.19 -9.91
C VAL A 56 -25.30 -6.18 -10.45
N GLY A 57 -25.45 -7.35 -9.81
CA GLY A 57 -26.45 -8.35 -10.19
C GLY A 57 -27.87 -7.79 -10.15
N ASN A 58 -28.21 -7.10 -9.06
CA ASN A 58 -29.52 -6.46 -8.89
C ASN A 58 -29.73 -5.25 -9.84
N SER A 59 -28.64 -4.68 -10.37
CA SER A 59 -28.65 -3.58 -11.34
C SER A 59 -28.68 -4.05 -12.80
N GLY A 60 -28.94 -5.35 -13.03
CA GLY A 60 -29.04 -5.94 -14.37
C GLY A 60 -27.74 -6.53 -14.91
N GLY A 61 -26.70 -6.67 -14.08
CA GLY A 61 -25.40 -7.25 -14.43
C GLY A 61 -24.37 -6.23 -14.91
N GLY A 62 -23.28 -6.74 -15.48
CA GLY A 62 -22.23 -5.93 -16.12
C GLY A 62 -21.91 -6.51 -17.48
N GLU A 63 -21.83 -5.66 -18.50
CA GLU A 63 -21.65 -6.09 -19.89
C GLU A 63 -20.63 -5.20 -20.59
N TRP A 64 -19.64 -5.80 -21.25
CA TRP A 64 -18.54 -5.08 -21.89
C TRP A 64 -18.85 -4.71 -23.34
N GLY A 65 -18.73 -3.42 -23.68
CA GLY A 65 -18.82 -2.90 -25.05
C GLY A 65 -20.22 -2.77 -25.65
N ASN A 66 -21.30 -3.02 -24.88
CA ASN A 66 -22.66 -2.91 -25.40
C ASN A 66 -23.15 -1.45 -25.42
N THR A 67 -23.19 -0.84 -26.61
CA THR A 67 -23.63 0.54 -26.82
C THR A 67 -25.13 0.75 -26.62
N MET A 68 -25.94 -0.31 -26.71
CA MET A 68 -27.40 -0.25 -26.50
C MET A 68 -27.77 -0.30 -25.01
N ARG A 69 -26.88 -0.80 -24.16
CA ARG A 69 -27.07 -0.90 -22.70
C ARG A 69 -25.89 -0.27 -21.94
N PRO A 70 -25.63 1.04 -22.14
CA PRO A 70 -24.48 1.72 -21.56
C PRO A 70 -24.47 1.70 -20.03
N ASN A 71 -25.63 1.53 -19.38
CA ASN A 71 -25.71 1.39 -17.93
C ASN A 71 -25.03 0.10 -17.41
N LEU A 72 -24.98 -0.97 -18.21
CA LEU A 72 -24.29 -2.20 -17.83
C LEU A 72 -22.76 -2.07 -17.93
N MET A 73 -22.28 -1.20 -18.84
CA MET A 73 -20.88 -0.78 -18.82
C MET A 73 -20.57 0.01 -17.54
N PHE A 74 -21.45 0.94 -17.14
CA PHE A 74 -21.25 1.70 -15.89
C PHE A 74 -21.14 0.80 -14.67
N ASN A 75 -21.95 -0.26 -14.57
CA ASN A 75 -21.91 -1.17 -13.42
C ASN A 75 -20.52 -1.83 -13.22
N LEU A 76 -19.69 -1.92 -14.26
CA LEU A 76 -18.31 -2.42 -14.15
C LEU A 76 -17.37 -1.42 -13.48
N HIS A 77 -17.68 -0.12 -13.51
CA HIS A 77 -16.88 0.91 -12.85
C HIS A 77 -16.72 0.66 -11.35
N PRO A 78 -17.78 0.66 -10.52
CA PRO A 78 -17.62 0.44 -9.09
C PRO A 78 -17.15 -0.98 -8.76
N LEU A 79 -17.46 -1.98 -9.60
CA LEU A 79 -16.94 -3.33 -9.46
C LEU A 79 -15.40 -3.35 -9.60
N PHE A 80 -14.86 -2.73 -10.65
CA PHE A 80 -13.41 -2.64 -10.85
C PHE A 80 -12.72 -1.75 -9.83
N MET A 81 -13.38 -0.70 -9.31
CA MET A 81 -12.82 0.08 -8.20
C MET A 81 -12.67 -0.77 -6.93
N VAL A 82 -13.67 -1.58 -6.58
CA VAL A 82 -13.58 -2.47 -5.40
C VAL A 82 -12.57 -3.60 -5.64
N LEU A 83 -12.56 -4.24 -6.80
CA LEU A 83 -11.59 -5.30 -7.11
C LEU A 83 -10.15 -4.78 -7.20
N GLY A 84 -9.94 -3.67 -7.92
CA GLY A 84 -8.62 -3.09 -8.12
C GLY A 84 -8.09 -2.44 -6.85
N PHE A 85 -8.87 -1.54 -6.24
CA PHE A 85 -8.38 -0.71 -5.15
C PHE A 85 -8.52 -1.40 -3.78
N ILE A 86 -9.71 -1.90 -3.42
CA ILE A 86 -9.94 -2.51 -2.10
C ILE A 86 -9.29 -3.88 -2.03
N LEU A 87 -9.57 -4.76 -2.99
CA LEU A 87 -9.05 -6.14 -2.92
C LEU A 87 -7.55 -6.19 -3.25
N ILE A 88 -7.09 -5.60 -4.37
CA ILE A 88 -5.69 -5.76 -4.78
C ILE A 88 -4.77 -4.72 -4.13
N VAL A 89 -4.97 -3.42 -4.38
CA VAL A 89 -4.06 -2.35 -3.88
C VAL A 89 -4.00 -2.34 -2.36
N GLY A 90 -5.15 -2.37 -1.68
CA GLY A 90 -5.21 -2.28 -0.22
C GLY A 90 -4.50 -3.43 0.52
N HIS A 91 -4.57 -4.67 0.01
CA HIS A 91 -3.80 -5.78 0.56
C HIS A 91 -2.33 -5.70 0.20
N THR A 92 -2.02 -5.24 -1.00
CA THR A 92 -0.65 -5.08 -1.48
C THR A 92 0.13 -4.07 -0.63
N ASN A 93 -0.53 -3.04 -0.09
CA ASN A 93 0.07 -2.11 0.87
C ASN A 93 0.52 -2.79 2.19
N LEU A 94 -0.08 -3.91 2.55
CA LEU A 94 0.25 -4.68 3.75
C LEU A 94 1.12 -5.91 3.47
N ILE A 95 1.55 -6.14 2.22
CA ILE A 95 2.28 -7.36 1.81
C ILE A 95 3.54 -7.63 2.66
N TYR A 96 4.27 -6.58 3.04
CA TYR A 96 5.46 -6.67 3.88
C TYR A 96 5.17 -7.03 5.34
N ARG A 97 3.92 -6.79 5.80
CA ARG A 97 3.45 -7.19 7.14
C ARG A 97 2.90 -8.60 7.15
N PHE A 98 2.32 -9.07 6.06
CA PHE A 98 1.77 -10.42 5.92
C PHE A 98 2.88 -11.47 5.79
N TRP A 99 3.97 -11.13 5.09
CA TRP A 99 5.10 -12.02 4.86
C TRP A 99 6.43 -11.43 5.36
N PRO A 100 6.58 -11.20 6.68
CA PRO A 100 7.77 -10.55 7.24
C PRO A 100 9.05 -11.39 7.10
N ASP A 101 8.93 -12.67 6.73
CA ASP A 101 10.03 -13.63 6.57
C ASP A 101 10.31 -14.01 5.12
N ALA A 102 9.50 -13.55 4.15
CA ALA A 102 9.72 -13.87 2.74
C ALA A 102 10.89 -13.10 2.12
N ASN A 103 11.44 -13.63 1.02
CA ASN A 103 12.51 -12.98 0.27
C ASN A 103 12.13 -11.52 -0.09
N ILE A 104 12.97 -10.56 0.30
CA ILE A 104 12.66 -9.13 0.14
C ILE A 104 12.52 -8.71 -1.33
N THR A 105 13.34 -9.27 -2.21
CA THR A 105 13.31 -8.95 -3.64
C THR A 105 12.03 -9.49 -4.25
N ALA A 106 11.65 -10.73 -3.92
CA ALA A 106 10.38 -11.30 -4.35
C ALA A 106 9.18 -10.45 -3.86
N LEU A 107 9.20 -9.98 -2.61
CA LEU A 107 8.16 -9.09 -2.07
C LEU A 107 8.11 -7.74 -2.79
N ARG A 108 9.26 -7.14 -3.13
CA ARG A 108 9.31 -5.88 -3.90
C ARG A 108 8.73 -6.06 -5.30
N ILE A 109 9.06 -7.16 -5.98
CA ILE A 109 8.49 -7.50 -7.29
C ILE A 109 6.98 -7.72 -7.16
N ALA A 110 6.54 -8.54 -6.19
CA ALA A 110 5.13 -8.81 -5.96
C ALA A 110 4.34 -7.53 -5.63
N HIS A 111 4.91 -6.64 -4.81
CA HIS A 111 4.31 -5.33 -4.53
C HIS A 111 4.15 -4.52 -5.83
N ALA A 112 5.22 -4.39 -6.63
CA ALA A 112 5.15 -3.62 -7.87
C ALA A 112 4.15 -4.20 -8.88
N THR A 113 4.10 -5.52 -9.06
CA THR A 113 3.18 -6.16 -10.02
C THR A 113 1.73 -6.08 -9.56
N LEU A 114 1.44 -6.36 -8.29
CA LEU A 114 0.09 -6.30 -7.77
C LEU A 114 -0.45 -4.86 -7.76
N GLN A 115 0.36 -3.86 -7.41
CA GLN A 115 -0.05 -2.46 -7.52
C GLN A 115 -0.39 -2.08 -8.96
N LEU A 116 0.41 -2.54 -9.94
CA LEU A 116 0.13 -2.30 -11.35
C LEU A 116 -1.17 -2.99 -11.79
N SER A 117 -1.41 -4.23 -11.37
CA SER A 117 -2.65 -4.96 -11.68
C SER A 117 -3.88 -4.24 -11.12
N GLY A 118 -3.81 -3.76 -9.88
CA GLY A 118 -4.89 -2.98 -9.27
C GLY A 118 -5.13 -1.66 -10.01
N TRP A 119 -4.06 -0.94 -10.38
CA TRP A 119 -4.14 0.28 -11.19
C TRP A 119 -4.80 0.03 -12.55
N LEU A 120 -4.44 -1.05 -13.25
CA LEU A 120 -5.01 -1.40 -14.55
C LEU A 120 -6.53 -1.65 -14.45
N LEU A 121 -6.99 -2.35 -13.40
CA LEU A 121 -8.42 -2.53 -13.16
C LEU A 121 -9.13 -1.19 -12.93
N MET A 122 -8.55 -0.28 -12.16
CA MET A 122 -9.13 1.05 -11.96
C MET A 122 -9.22 1.84 -13.26
N VAL A 123 -8.19 1.77 -14.13
CA VAL A 123 -8.22 2.39 -15.46
C VAL A 123 -9.36 1.80 -16.32
N LEU A 124 -9.55 0.48 -16.30
CA LEU A 124 -10.69 -0.16 -16.97
C LEU A 124 -12.03 0.31 -16.39
N GLY A 125 -12.11 0.54 -15.07
CA GLY A 125 -13.27 1.13 -14.42
C GLY A 125 -13.56 2.56 -14.91
N VAL A 126 -12.55 3.42 -15.02
CA VAL A 126 -12.71 4.78 -15.56
C VAL A 126 -13.12 4.74 -17.03
N TYR A 127 -12.53 3.86 -17.82
CA TYR A 127 -12.93 3.65 -19.21
C TYR A 127 -14.40 3.24 -19.30
N ALA A 128 -14.87 2.33 -18.44
CA ALA A 128 -16.24 1.84 -18.44
C ALA A 128 -17.28 2.95 -18.17
N VAL A 129 -17.00 3.88 -17.23
CA VAL A 129 -17.87 5.04 -17.02
C VAL A 129 -17.79 6.04 -18.19
N GLY A 130 -16.60 6.25 -18.77
CA GLY A 130 -16.45 7.09 -19.96
C GLY A 130 -17.30 6.59 -21.13
N PHE A 131 -17.14 5.31 -21.48
CA PHE A 131 -17.94 4.63 -22.49
C PHE A 131 -19.44 4.75 -22.19
N SER A 132 -19.85 4.48 -20.94
CA SER A 132 -21.25 4.58 -20.54
C SER A 132 -21.84 5.97 -20.81
N LYS A 133 -21.10 7.03 -20.50
CA LYS A 133 -21.54 8.41 -20.71
C LYS A 133 -21.63 8.76 -22.19
N ASP A 134 -20.65 8.34 -23.00
CA ASP A 134 -20.60 8.65 -24.43
C ASP A 134 -21.76 8.00 -25.22
N TYR A 135 -22.14 6.78 -24.84
CA TYR A 135 -23.24 6.04 -25.47
C TYR A 135 -24.59 6.20 -24.75
N SER A 136 -24.64 6.96 -23.65
CA SER A 136 -25.90 7.32 -23.00
C SER A 136 -26.70 8.28 -23.89
N SER A 137 -28.01 8.06 -24.01
CA SER A 137 -28.90 8.98 -24.75
C SER A 137 -28.89 10.40 -24.18
N LYS A 138 -28.64 10.55 -22.88
CA LYS A 138 -28.55 11.86 -22.19
C LYS A 138 -27.20 12.55 -22.38
N LYS A 139 -26.16 11.83 -22.84
CA LYS A 139 -24.77 12.31 -22.98
C LYS A 139 -24.30 13.20 -21.82
N PRO A 140 -24.36 12.71 -20.57
CA PRO A 140 -23.98 13.51 -19.41
C PRO A 140 -22.50 13.93 -19.50
N SER A 141 -22.20 15.13 -19.04
CA SER A 141 -20.83 15.66 -19.07
C SER A 141 -19.85 14.83 -18.25
N HIS A 142 -18.61 14.81 -18.71
CA HIS A 142 -17.48 14.18 -18.04
C HIS A 142 -16.91 15.11 -16.96
N PHE A 143 -16.31 14.53 -15.91
CA PHE A 143 -15.54 15.25 -14.88
C PHE A 143 -16.24 16.47 -14.23
N VAL A 144 -17.51 16.34 -13.84
CA VAL A 144 -18.25 17.43 -13.15
C VAL A 144 -18.35 17.21 -11.64
N SER A 145 -18.39 15.95 -11.18
CA SER A 145 -18.58 15.66 -9.75
C SER A 145 -17.26 15.70 -8.97
N VAL A 146 -17.34 16.00 -7.67
CA VAL A 146 -16.20 15.94 -6.76
C VAL A 146 -15.54 14.56 -6.77
N HIS A 147 -16.34 13.49 -6.81
CA HIS A 147 -15.87 12.12 -7.01
C HIS A 147 -14.94 12.01 -8.23
N SER A 148 -15.35 12.51 -9.40
CA SER A 148 -14.55 12.42 -10.62
C SER A 148 -13.26 13.25 -10.59
N TRP A 149 -13.25 14.40 -9.91
CA TRP A 149 -12.03 15.21 -9.75
C TRP A 149 -11.03 14.56 -8.80
N ILE A 150 -11.50 14.11 -7.64
CA ILE A 150 -10.65 13.41 -6.65
C ILE A 150 -10.16 12.08 -7.23
N GLY A 151 -11.03 11.29 -7.87
CA GLY A 151 -10.66 10.03 -8.50
C GLY A 151 -9.58 10.18 -9.57
N LEU A 152 -9.65 11.23 -10.39
CA LEU A 152 -8.59 11.54 -11.36
C LEU A 152 -7.27 11.88 -10.67
N ILE A 153 -7.30 12.70 -9.61
CA ILE A 153 -6.11 13.02 -8.82
C ILE A 153 -5.50 11.76 -8.21
N VAL A 154 -6.32 10.88 -7.62
CA VAL A 154 -5.87 9.60 -7.04
C VAL A 154 -5.18 8.75 -8.11
N LEU A 155 -5.76 8.61 -9.31
CA LEU A 155 -5.14 7.86 -10.41
C LEU A 155 -3.80 8.45 -10.86
N ILE A 156 -3.71 9.78 -11.02
CA ILE A 156 -2.47 10.46 -11.41
C ILE A 156 -1.39 10.24 -10.34
N VAL A 157 -1.72 10.50 -9.08
CA VAL A 157 -0.78 10.37 -7.96
C VAL A 157 -0.37 8.90 -7.78
N MET A 158 -1.28 7.94 -7.96
CA MET A 158 -0.95 6.50 -7.92
C MET A 158 -0.05 6.08 -9.07
N THR A 159 -0.24 6.65 -10.27
CA THR A 159 0.66 6.43 -11.41
C THR A 159 2.07 6.93 -11.12
N LEU A 160 2.18 8.17 -10.63
CA LEU A 160 3.45 8.76 -10.22
C LEU A 160 4.10 7.95 -9.11
N GLN A 161 3.33 7.55 -8.09
CA GLN A 161 3.78 6.72 -6.98
C GLN A 161 4.34 5.38 -7.45
N TRP A 162 3.70 4.73 -8.42
CA TRP A 162 4.16 3.47 -8.98
C TRP A 162 5.47 3.65 -9.77
N LEU A 163 5.53 4.64 -10.68
CA LEU A 163 6.74 4.93 -11.46
C LEU A 163 7.90 5.29 -10.54
N CYS A 164 7.62 6.12 -9.53
CA CYS A 164 8.55 6.51 -8.49
C CYS A 164 9.07 5.28 -7.73
N GLY A 165 8.17 4.45 -7.18
CA GLY A 165 8.56 3.23 -6.49
C GLY A 165 9.37 2.28 -7.37
N PHE A 166 8.98 2.12 -8.63
CA PHE A 166 9.67 1.26 -9.59
C PHE A 166 11.10 1.74 -9.85
N PHE A 167 11.28 2.99 -10.30
CA PHE A 167 12.61 3.51 -10.65
C PHE A 167 13.48 3.82 -9.43
N GLY A 168 12.88 4.23 -8.32
CA GLY A 168 13.59 4.63 -7.11
C GLY A 168 13.87 3.51 -6.11
N LEU A 169 13.05 2.45 -6.06
CA LEU A 169 13.19 1.36 -5.07
C LEU A 169 13.37 -0.05 -5.67
N LEU A 170 13.07 -0.24 -6.96
CA LEU A 170 13.22 -1.53 -7.64
C LEU A 170 14.39 -1.54 -8.63
N VAL A 171 14.27 -0.84 -9.77
CA VAL A 171 15.25 -0.87 -10.88
C VAL A 171 15.31 0.50 -11.56
N PRO A 172 16.48 1.16 -11.67
CA PRO A 172 17.80 0.76 -11.16
C PRO A 172 17.93 0.92 -9.62
N GLY A 173 17.04 1.70 -9.00
CA GLY A 173 17.02 1.92 -7.56
C GLY A 173 17.98 3.04 -7.09
N CYS A 174 17.57 3.74 -6.03
CA CYS A 174 18.46 4.65 -5.30
C CYS A 174 19.31 3.90 -4.28
N HIS A 175 20.40 4.54 -3.84
CA HIS A 175 21.34 4.04 -2.84
C HIS A 175 21.47 5.01 -1.66
N GLY A 176 21.96 4.53 -0.52
CA GLY A 176 22.32 5.29 0.67
C GLY A 176 21.19 6.13 1.24
N GLU A 177 21.52 7.33 1.71
CA GLU A 177 20.57 8.27 2.33
C GLU A 177 19.42 8.66 1.40
N ARG A 178 19.68 8.76 0.09
CA ARG A 178 18.66 9.06 -0.92
C ARG A 178 17.59 7.96 -0.96
N ARG A 179 18.00 6.68 -0.89
CA ARG A 179 17.06 5.54 -0.83
C ARG A 179 16.22 5.59 0.43
N ALA A 180 16.82 5.93 1.58
CA ALA A 180 16.11 6.02 2.85
C ALA A 180 15.09 7.17 2.86
N ALA A 181 15.47 8.35 2.41
CA ALA A 181 14.57 9.51 2.28
C ALA A 181 13.43 9.20 1.31
N TYR A 182 13.74 8.59 0.16
CA TYR A 182 12.75 8.22 -0.84
C TYR A 182 11.75 7.18 -0.33
N ARG A 183 12.23 6.18 0.41
CA ARG A 183 11.39 5.17 1.07
C ARG A 183 10.40 5.82 2.02
N LEU A 184 10.83 6.80 2.82
CA LEU A 184 9.95 7.52 3.75
C LEU A 184 8.83 8.24 3.00
N THR A 185 9.19 9.01 1.97
CA THR A 185 8.21 9.70 1.11
C THR A 185 7.27 8.71 0.43
N HIS A 186 7.80 7.61 -0.11
CA HIS A 186 7.00 6.58 -0.77
C HIS A 186 5.98 5.96 0.20
N VAL A 187 6.39 5.57 1.40
CA VAL A 187 5.46 5.00 2.40
C VAL A 187 4.41 6.02 2.83
N PHE A 188 4.80 7.27 3.09
CA PHE A 188 3.87 8.32 3.48
C PHE A 188 2.81 8.56 2.39
N THR A 189 3.25 8.82 1.16
CA THR A 189 2.34 9.09 0.04
C THR A 189 1.47 7.87 -0.28
N GLY A 190 2.00 6.65 -0.17
CA GLY A 190 1.22 5.42 -0.33
C GLY A 190 0.08 5.30 0.68
N ASN A 191 0.33 5.64 1.95
CA ASN A 191 -0.71 5.64 2.99
C ASN A 191 -1.78 6.71 2.74
N VAL A 192 -1.37 7.90 2.26
CA VAL A 192 -2.31 8.97 1.89
C VAL A 192 -3.18 8.54 0.72
N ILE A 193 -2.60 7.94 -0.34
CA ILE A 193 -3.35 7.40 -1.48
C ILE A 193 -4.36 6.35 -1.02
N PHE A 194 -3.95 5.44 -0.13
CA PHE A 194 -4.84 4.41 0.42
C PHE A 194 -6.08 5.00 1.08
N LEU A 195 -5.90 5.95 2.00
CA LEU A 195 -7.01 6.59 2.72
C LEU A 195 -7.87 7.44 1.78
N LEU A 196 -7.24 8.20 0.88
CA LEU A 196 -7.95 9.04 -0.07
C LEU A 196 -8.77 8.22 -1.06
N GLY A 197 -8.24 7.09 -1.56
CA GLY A 197 -9.01 6.20 -2.44
C GLY A 197 -10.14 5.46 -1.72
N CYS A 198 -9.98 5.11 -0.43
CA CYS A 198 -11.12 4.62 0.36
C CYS A 198 -12.21 5.70 0.49
N ALA A 199 -11.82 6.95 0.76
CA ALA A 199 -12.77 8.06 0.81
C ALA A 199 -13.44 8.30 -0.55
N GLU A 200 -12.70 8.19 -1.64
CA GLU A 200 -13.23 8.34 -3.01
C GLU A 200 -14.29 7.28 -3.32
N ILE A 201 -14.04 6.02 -2.94
CA ILE A 201 -15.02 4.93 -3.09
C ILE A 201 -16.29 5.22 -2.29
N LEU A 202 -16.18 5.77 -1.06
CA LEU A 202 -17.34 6.17 -0.27
C LEU A 202 -18.15 7.27 -0.96
N ILE A 203 -17.49 8.29 -1.51
CA ILE A 203 -18.14 9.37 -2.28
C ILE A 203 -18.80 8.79 -3.55
N GLY A 204 -18.17 7.81 -4.20
CA GLY A 204 -18.73 7.13 -5.37
C GLY A 204 -19.97 6.30 -5.02
N ILE A 205 -19.96 5.57 -3.90
CA ILE A 205 -21.11 4.81 -3.40
C ILE A 205 -22.30 5.74 -3.11
N ASP A 206 -22.05 6.93 -2.55
CA ASP A 206 -23.09 7.93 -2.28
C ASP A 206 -23.79 8.44 -3.56
N GLN A 207 -23.12 8.35 -4.71
CA GLN A 207 -23.71 8.70 -6.02
C GLN A 207 -24.50 7.53 -6.64
N LEU A 208 -24.44 6.33 -6.07
CA LEU A 208 -25.25 5.19 -6.50
C LEU A 208 -26.66 5.27 -5.89
N LYS A 209 -27.60 4.52 -6.47
CA LYS A 209 -28.94 4.38 -5.90
C LYS A 209 -28.85 3.77 -4.50
N PRO A 210 -29.38 4.40 -3.45
CA PRO A 210 -29.32 3.85 -2.10
C PRO A 210 -30.11 2.55 -1.98
N THR A 211 -29.44 1.52 -1.46
CA THR A 211 -30.02 0.22 -1.10
C THR A 211 -29.40 -0.28 0.21
N ALA A 212 -29.96 -1.35 0.78
CA ALA A 212 -29.32 -2.01 1.93
C ALA A 212 -27.90 -2.48 1.59
N SER A 213 -27.66 -2.97 0.36
CA SER A 213 -26.33 -3.42 -0.07
C SER A 213 -25.33 -2.27 -0.24
N THR A 214 -25.73 -1.11 -0.78
CA THR A 214 -24.82 0.05 -0.91
C THR A 214 -24.48 0.66 0.45
N ASN A 215 -25.45 0.76 1.36
CA ASN A 215 -25.20 1.28 2.71
C ASN A 215 -24.28 0.34 3.50
N THR A 216 -24.52 -0.97 3.42
CA THR A 216 -23.64 -1.96 4.04
C THR A 216 -22.25 -1.96 3.42
N LEU A 217 -22.15 -1.76 2.09
CA LEU A 217 -20.88 -1.62 1.40
C LEU A 217 -20.10 -0.39 1.89
N ALA A 218 -20.77 0.76 2.03
CA ALA A 218 -20.14 1.96 2.56
C ALA A 218 -19.61 1.76 3.99
N LEU A 219 -20.39 1.16 4.88
CA LEU A 219 -19.94 0.84 6.24
C LEU A 219 -18.76 -0.15 6.24
N THR A 220 -18.80 -1.13 5.34
CA THR A 220 -17.72 -2.12 5.16
C THR A 220 -16.43 -1.43 4.71
N VAL A 221 -16.50 -0.53 3.72
CA VAL A 221 -15.35 0.24 3.22
C VAL A 221 -14.83 1.19 4.30
N ALA A 222 -15.70 1.82 5.09
CA ALA A 222 -15.27 2.68 6.20
C ALA A 222 -14.52 1.87 7.28
N ALA A 223 -15.03 0.71 7.67
CA ALA A 223 -14.35 -0.19 8.61
C ALA A 223 -13.01 -0.69 8.04
N TYR A 224 -12.98 -1.02 6.75
CA TYR A 224 -11.77 -1.41 6.03
C TYR A 224 -10.72 -0.29 6.04
N ALA A 225 -11.11 0.95 5.78
CA ALA A 225 -10.23 2.11 5.78
C ALA A 225 -9.64 2.38 7.17
N ILE A 226 -10.46 2.31 8.22
CA ILE A 226 -10.02 2.50 9.61
C ILE A 226 -9.02 1.41 10.01
N LEU A 227 -9.35 0.15 9.77
CA LEU A 227 -8.48 -0.97 10.12
C LEU A 227 -7.19 -0.95 9.30
N GLY A 228 -7.29 -0.73 7.99
CA GLY A 228 -6.13 -0.61 7.09
C GLY A 228 -5.23 0.56 7.50
N GLY A 229 -5.80 1.72 7.80
CA GLY A 229 -5.07 2.89 8.30
C GLY A 229 -4.33 2.59 9.60
N TYR A 230 -4.98 1.93 10.56
CA TYR A 230 -4.35 1.48 11.80
C TYR A 230 -3.21 0.48 11.55
N LEU A 231 -3.46 -0.54 10.72
CA LEU A 231 -2.45 -1.54 10.37
C LEU A 231 -1.26 -0.90 9.65
N LEU A 232 -1.51 0.11 8.80
CA LEU A 232 -0.48 0.85 8.06
C LEU A 232 0.32 1.82 8.94
N SER A 233 -0.29 2.42 9.96
CA SER A 233 0.38 3.38 10.84
C SER A 233 1.13 2.75 12.01
N THR A 234 0.73 1.55 12.44
CA THR A 234 1.33 0.93 13.62
C THR A 234 2.68 0.28 13.34
N ASN A 235 3.65 0.58 14.20
CA ASN A 235 4.96 -0.07 14.21
C ASN A 235 4.97 -1.37 15.04
N LYS A 236 3.91 -1.65 15.80
CA LYS A 236 3.80 -2.85 16.66
C LYS A 236 4.03 -4.15 15.88
N PHE A 237 3.68 -4.14 14.59
CA PHE A 237 3.73 -5.30 13.70
C PHE A 237 4.85 -5.24 12.67
N SER A 238 5.67 -4.18 12.69
CA SER A 238 6.84 -4.09 11.81
C SER A 238 7.94 -4.99 12.36
N LYS A 239 8.40 -5.96 11.58
CA LYS A 239 9.68 -6.63 11.84
C LYS A 239 10.75 -5.66 11.36
N GLY A 240 11.59 -5.16 12.27
CA GLY A 240 12.74 -4.32 11.93
C GLY A 240 13.70 -5.14 11.08
N ARG A 241 13.46 -5.22 9.77
CA ARG A 241 14.32 -5.92 8.84
C ARG A 241 15.54 -5.02 8.62
N PRO A 242 16.77 -5.48 8.93
CA PRO A 242 17.97 -4.74 8.56
C PRO A 242 17.91 -4.45 7.06
N ASP A 243 18.14 -3.20 6.64
CA ASP A 243 18.15 -2.88 5.22
C ASP A 243 19.30 -3.69 4.58
N PRO A 244 19.02 -4.69 3.74
CA PRO A 244 20.07 -5.51 3.13
C PRO A 244 21.01 -4.65 2.27
N ASP A 245 20.52 -3.51 1.80
CA ASP A 245 21.28 -2.57 0.97
C ASP A 245 22.20 -1.67 1.82
N ALA A 246 21.96 -1.56 3.14
CA ALA A 246 22.81 -0.77 4.04
C ALA A 246 24.16 -1.45 4.36
N ALA A 247 24.26 -2.77 4.21
CA ALA A 247 25.53 -3.49 4.32
C ALA A 247 26.36 -3.36 3.03
N ALA A 248 25.71 -3.42 1.86
CA ALA A 248 26.34 -3.22 0.57
C ALA A 248 26.82 -1.77 0.34
N ASP A 249 26.05 -0.77 0.78
CA ASP A 249 26.42 0.64 0.69
C ASP A 249 27.48 1.07 1.73
N ARG A 250 27.68 0.30 2.82
CA ARG A 250 28.73 0.57 3.82
C ARG A 250 30.14 0.17 3.38
N GLY A 251 30.30 -0.39 2.17
CA GLY A 251 31.62 -0.72 1.64
C GLY A 251 32.41 -1.71 2.52
N GLU A 252 31.73 -2.46 3.39
CA GLU A 252 32.33 -3.54 4.17
C GLU A 252 32.61 -4.72 3.22
N ARG A 253 33.63 -4.57 2.39
CA ARG A 253 34.38 -5.72 1.89
C ARG A 253 34.88 -6.45 3.14
N GLU A 254 34.72 -7.77 3.16
CA GLU A 254 35.32 -8.62 4.19
C GLU A 254 36.75 -8.15 4.50
N PRO A 255 37.13 -8.00 5.78
CA PRO A 255 38.52 -7.76 6.10
C PRO A 255 39.30 -8.99 5.61
N LEU A 256 40.07 -8.82 4.55
CA LEU A 256 41.11 -9.76 4.15
C LEU A 256 41.91 -10.06 5.41
N THR A 257 41.75 -11.27 5.93
CA THR A 257 42.55 -11.81 7.01
C THR A 257 44.02 -11.63 6.63
N ARG A 258 44.67 -10.67 7.28
CA ARG A 258 46.13 -10.53 7.32
C ARG A 258 46.67 -11.86 7.83
N GLN A 259 47.17 -12.70 6.94
CA GLN A 259 48.14 -13.73 7.34
C GLN A 259 49.41 -12.99 7.76
N SER A 260 49.51 -12.70 9.06
CA SER A 260 50.78 -12.43 9.71
C SER A 260 51.23 -13.72 10.41
N GLY A 261 52.01 -14.53 9.70
CA GLY A 261 52.82 -15.61 10.25
C GLY A 261 54.29 -15.24 10.06
N GLN A 262 55.04 -15.23 11.16
CA GLN A 262 56.35 -14.61 11.34
C GLN A 262 57.47 -15.20 10.48
N ALA A 263 58.50 -14.37 10.32
CA ALA A 263 59.80 -14.75 9.80
C ALA A 263 60.73 -15.33 10.90
N ILE A 264 61.69 -16.12 10.42
CA ILE A 264 63.08 -16.38 10.87
C ILE A 264 63.39 -17.61 11.78
N TYR A 265 64.41 -18.36 11.31
CA TYR A 265 65.42 -19.23 11.95
C TYR A 265 65.24 -20.75 11.84
N THR A 266 65.79 -21.36 10.77
CA THR A 266 67.08 -22.10 10.71
C THR A 266 67.32 -22.61 9.30
#